data_AF-A0A508U1R2-F1
#
_entry.id   AF-A0A508U1R2-F1
#
_cell.length_a   1.000
_cell.length_b   1.000
_cell.length_c   1.000
_cell.angle_alpha   90.00
_cell.angle_beta   90.00
_cell.angle_gamma   90.00
#
_symmetry.space_group_name_H-M   'P 1'
#
loop_
_entity.id
_entity.type
_entity.pdbx_description
1 polymer ?
#
loop_
_entity_poly.entity_id
_entity_poly.type
_entity_poly.pdbx_seq_one_letter_code
_entity_poly.pdbx_strand_id
1 'polypeptide(L)'
;MRNAIEDPAFAGGSYVITQKYLHDLQRWNAISTLEQEDIIGRHKLSDIEQDDAAKAPYAHNLLTMIVEDGEQLEIVRDNMPFGEIGKGEFGTYFIGYARSPHRIEQMLENMFVGRPPGNYDRLPDVSRAVTGSLFCVPSATFLDDVSPEDDGATASSGEAPVDGKRRGTSSPDTARKRPPVNDGSLGIESLNKANHE
;
A
#
# COMPACT_ATOMS: atom_id res chain seq x y z
N MET A 1 12.01 11.38 9.77
CA MET A 1 12.41 11.00 8.38
C MET A 1 13.04 12.22 7.74
N ARG A 2 14.34 12.22 7.41
CA ARG A 2 15.03 13.37 6.78
C ARG A 2 15.15 13.11 5.27
N ASN A 3 14.35 13.81 4.46
CA ASN A 3 14.28 13.72 2.99
C ASN A 3 14.65 15.06 2.36
N ALA A 4 15.81 15.18 1.73
CA ALA A 4 16.12 16.39 0.94
C ALA A 4 16.82 16.12 -0.41
N ILE A 5 17.25 14.89 -0.72
CA ILE A 5 18.21 14.67 -1.83
C ILE A 5 17.63 13.91 -3.03
N GLU A 6 16.70 12.98 -2.83
CA GLU A 6 16.24 12.08 -3.90
C GLU A 6 15.11 12.70 -4.75
N ASP A 7 14.13 13.32 -4.10
CA ASP A 7 13.05 14.06 -4.75
C ASP A 7 12.77 15.36 -3.97
N PRO A 8 13.50 16.45 -4.30
CA PRO A 8 13.38 17.71 -3.57
C PRO A 8 12.00 18.36 -3.68
N ALA A 9 11.26 18.12 -4.77
CA ALA A 9 9.95 18.72 -5.00
C ALA A 9 8.88 18.18 -4.05
N PHE A 10 9.04 16.92 -3.61
CA PHE A 10 8.13 16.25 -2.68
C PHE A 10 8.78 16.00 -1.31
N ALA A 11 9.82 16.76 -0.98
CA ALA A 11 10.48 16.68 0.32
C ALA A 11 9.49 16.91 1.47
N GLY A 12 9.58 16.06 2.49
CA GLY A 12 8.62 16.05 3.62
C GLY A 12 7.34 15.26 3.36
N GLY A 13 7.13 14.74 2.14
CA GLY A 13 6.08 13.77 1.85
C GLY A 13 6.45 12.32 2.18
N SER A 14 5.51 11.40 1.93
CA SER A 14 5.64 9.95 2.11
C SER A 14 4.81 9.20 1.07
N TYR A 15 5.01 7.89 0.97
CA TYR A 15 4.10 6.97 0.29
C TYR A 15 3.36 6.14 1.33
N VAL A 16 2.07 5.91 1.12
CA VAL A 16 1.27 5.05 1.99
C VAL A 16 0.61 3.94 1.19
N ILE A 17 0.75 2.71 1.67
CA ILE A 17 0.01 1.55 1.16
C ILE A 17 -1.02 1.13 2.19
N THR A 18 -2.25 0.89 1.74
CA THR A 18 -3.35 0.41 2.57
C THR A 18 -3.89 -0.92 2.03
N GLN A 19 -4.24 -1.81 2.95
CA GLN A 19 -4.84 -3.10 2.63
C GLN A 19 -5.84 -3.49 3.72
N LYS A 20 -7.07 -3.81 3.34
CA LYS A 20 -8.06 -4.38 4.26
C LYS A 20 -7.91 -5.89 4.26
N TYR A 21 -7.56 -6.49 5.40
CA TYR A 21 -7.50 -7.93 5.57
C TYR A 21 -8.71 -8.44 6.34
N LEU A 22 -9.33 -9.52 5.87
CA LEU A 22 -10.33 -10.30 6.61
C LEU A 22 -9.71 -11.62 7.06
N HIS A 23 -9.90 -11.96 8.33
CA HIS A 23 -9.30 -13.12 8.96
C HIS A 23 -10.27 -14.29 9.09
N ASP A 24 -9.80 -15.50 8.80
CA ASP A 24 -10.44 -16.74 9.20
C ASP A 24 -10.01 -17.09 10.63
N LEU A 25 -10.72 -16.53 11.62
CA LEU A 25 -10.40 -16.76 13.04
C LEU A 25 -10.66 -18.20 13.48
N GLN A 26 -11.56 -18.94 12.81
CA GLN A 26 -11.77 -20.35 13.14
C GLN A 26 -10.54 -21.16 12.76
N ARG A 27 -10.04 -20.97 11.54
CA ARG A 27 -8.81 -21.61 11.08
C ARG A 27 -7.61 -21.17 11.90
N TRP A 28 -7.48 -19.88 12.21
CA TRP A 28 -6.38 -19.38 13.06
C TRP A 28 -6.40 -20.04 14.44
N ASN A 29 -7.55 -20.09 15.12
CA ASN A 29 -7.66 -20.65 16.46
C ASN A 29 -7.51 -22.19 16.52
N ALA A 30 -7.61 -22.87 15.37
CA ALA A 30 -7.32 -24.30 15.28
C ALA A 30 -5.82 -24.62 15.20
N ILE A 31 -4.98 -23.64 14.83
CA ILE A 31 -3.52 -23.77 14.80
C ILE A 31 -3.00 -23.69 16.25
N SER A 32 -2.02 -24.54 16.59
CA SER A 32 -1.44 -24.53 17.93
C SER A 32 -0.73 -23.21 18.22
N THR A 33 -0.62 -22.80 19.49
CA THR A 33 0.09 -21.56 19.84
C THR A 33 1.53 -21.55 19.33
N LEU A 34 2.24 -22.68 19.40
CA LEU A 34 3.61 -22.78 18.92
C LEU A 34 3.69 -22.50 17.41
N GLU A 35 2.80 -23.10 16.62
CA GLU A 35 2.75 -22.85 15.18
C GLU A 35 2.32 -21.41 14.86
N GLN A 36 1.41 -20.81 15.63
CA GLN A 36 1.07 -19.39 15.48
C GLN A 36 2.28 -18.49 15.74
N GLU A 37 3.07 -18.80 16.77
CA GLU A 37 4.30 -18.08 17.10
C GLU A 37 5.35 -18.23 16.00
N ASP A 38 5.48 -19.41 15.37
CA ASP A 38 6.38 -19.63 14.23
C ASP A 38 5.93 -18.90 12.96
N ILE A 39 4.61 -18.80 12.73
CA ILE A 39 4.05 -18.02 11.61
C ILE A 39 4.36 -16.53 11.79
N ILE A 40 4.27 -16.00 13.01
CA ILE A 40 4.51 -14.57 13.29
C ILE A 40 6.01 -14.26 13.49
N GLY A 41 6.76 -15.20 14.06
CA GLY A 41 8.15 -15.11 14.51
C GLY A 41 8.34 -14.45 15.88
N ARG A 42 7.28 -14.40 16.71
CA ARG A 42 7.28 -13.79 18.06
C ARG A 42 6.40 -14.60 19.00
N HIS A 43 6.75 -14.61 20.28
CA HIS A 43 5.95 -15.24 21.32
C HIS A 43 4.64 -14.49 21.56
N LYS A 44 3.53 -15.21 21.61
CA LYS A 44 2.17 -14.65 21.51
C LYS A 44 1.79 -13.78 22.72
N LEU A 45 2.19 -14.19 23.92
CA LEU A 45 1.83 -13.48 25.16
C LEU A 45 2.85 -12.40 25.53
N SER A 46 4.15 -12.70 25.44
CA SER A 46 5.22 -11.79 25.86
C SER A 46 5.64 -10.81 24.78
N ASP A 47 5.22 -11.05 23.52
CA ASP A 47 5.68 -10.33 22.34
C ASP A 47 7.22 -10.33 22.19
N ILE A 48 7.91 -11.31 22.77
CA ILE A 48 9.36 -11.42 22.63
C ILE A 48 9.66 -12.05 21.26
N GLU A 49 10.61 -11.45 20.53
CA GLU A 49 11.08 -12.03 19.27
C GLU A 49 11.74 -13.38 19.49
N GLN A 50 11.45 -14.35 18.63
CA GLN A 50 12.13 -15.64 18.66
C GLN A 50 13.60 -15.48 18.26
N ASP A 51 14.48 -16.29 18.85
CA ASP A 51 15.88 -16.37 18.46
C ASP A 51 16.02 -16.70 16.96
N ASP A 52 16.98 -16.07 16.28
CA ASP A 52 17.18 -16.26 14.83
C ASP A 52 17.44 -17.72 14.43
N ALA A 53 18.07 -18.51 15.31
CA ALA A 53 18.32 -19.93 15.06
C ALA A 53 17.06 -20.81 15.18
N ALA A 54 16.02 -20.33 15.86
CA ALA A 54 14.75 -21.03 16.06
C ALA A 54 13.65 -20.52 15.12
N LYS A 55 13.78 -19.30 14.59
CA LYS A 55 12.79 -18.63 13.76
C LYS A 55 12.54 -19.41 12.46
N ALA A 56 11.28 -19.70 12.17
CA ALA A 56 10.91 -20.36 10.93
C ALA A 56 11.28 -19.49 9.71
N PRO A 57 11.75 -20.09 8.59
CA PRO A 57 12.17 -19.32 7.42
C PRO A 57 10.99 -18.59 6.73
N TYR A 58 9.76 -18.97 7.04
CA TYR A 58 8.53 -18.36 6.52
C TYR A 58 7.87 -17.38 7.52
N ALA A 59 8.52 -17.09 8.65
CA ALA A 59 7.96 -16.20 9.66
C ALA A 59 7.69 -14.80 9.09
N HIS A 60 6.54 -14.22 9.41
CA HIS A 60 6.11 -12.92 8.94
C HIS A 60 7.14 -11.82 9.23
N ASN A 61 7.68 -11.76 10.45
CA ASN A 61 8.70 -10.76 10.82
C ASN A 61 10.00 -10.91 10.02
N LEU A 62 10.39 -12.13 9.63
CA LEU A 62 11.58 -12.39 8.83
C LEU A 62 11.37 -11.95 7.37
N LEU A 63 10.23 -12.30 6.77
CA LEU A 63 9.93 -11.96 5.37
C LEU A 63 9.65 -10.46 5.17
N THR A 64 9.23 -9.77 6.23
CA THR A 64 9.03 -8.32 6.24
C THR A 64 10.27 -7.53 6.69
N MET A 65 11.38 -8.20 7.03
CA MET A 65 12.66 -7.54 7.32
C MET A 65 13.50 -7.42 6.04
N ILE A 66 13.58 -6.21 5.49
CA ILE A 66 14.34 -5.92 4.28
C ILE A 66 15.67 -5.26 4.65
N VAL A 67 16.77 -5.78 4.11
CA VAL A 67 18.11 -5.21 4.25
C VAL A 67 18.66 -4.92 2.86
N GLU A 68 19.05 -3.67 2.62
CA GLU A 68 19.69 -3.20 1.39
C GLU A 68 20.94 -2.40 1.76
N ASP A 69 22.04 -2.62 1.05
CA ASP A 69 23.34 -1.98 1.31
C ASP A 69 23.84 -2.06 2.77
N GLY A 70 23.44 -3.11 3.48
CA GLY A 70 23.79 -3.34 4.88
C GLY A 70 22.92 -2.59 5.89
N GLU A 71 21.90 -1.85 5.45
CA GLU A 71 20.94 -1.15 6.30
C GLU A 71 19.54 -1.78 6.22
N GLN A 72 18.85 -1.82 7.37
CA GLN A 72 17.46 -2.25 7.41
C GLN A 72 16.55 -1.15 6.86
N LEU A 73 15.70 -1.51 5.89
CA LEU A 73 14.69 -0.63 5.36
C LEU A 73 13.42 -0.69 6.18
N GLU A 74 13.24 0.30 7.05
CA GLU A 74 12.05 0.38 7.91
C GLU A 74 10.86 1.07 7.24
N ILE A 75 9.68 0.75 7.75
CA ILE A 75 8.39 1.40 7.47
C ILE A 75 7.72 1.75 8.79
N VAL A 76 6.78 2.70 8.76
CA VAL A 76 5.91 2.99 9.92
C VAL A 76 4.55 2.38 9.65
N ARG A 77 4.08 1.52 10.56
CA ARG A 77 2.77 0.87 10.46
C ARG A 77 1.84 1.38 11.54
N ASP A 78 0.56 1.47 11.22
CA ASP A 78 -0.49 1.81 12.17
C ASP A 78 -1.69 0.88 11.99
N ASN A 79 -1.43 -0.43 12.08
CA ASN A 79 -2.43 -1.46 11.83
C ASN A 79 -3.55 -1.39 12.89
N MET A 80 -4.80 -1.31 12.43
CA MET A 80 -5.96 -1.22 13.30
C MET A 80 -6.90 -2.43 13.12
N PRO A 81 -7.38 -3.05 14.20
CA PRO A 81 -8.40 -4.08 14.10
C PRO A 81 -9.75 -3.46 13.70
N PHE A 82 -10.54 -4.19 12.93
CA PHE A 82 -11.94 -3.85 12.65
C PHE A 82 -12.79 -5.13 12.61
N GLY A 83 -14.11 -5.00 12.71
CA GLY A 83 -15.00 -6.14 12.54
C GLY A 83 -16.48 -5.82 12.69
N GLU A 84 -17.31 -6.76 12.27
CA GLU A 84 -18.76 -6.74 12.43
C GLU A 84 -19.23 -8.11 12.92
N ILE A 85 -19.52 -8.21 14.22
CA ILE A 85 -19.86 -9.48 14.90
C ILE A 85 -21.03 -10.19 14.21
N GLY A 86 -22.07 -9.45 13.83
CA GLY A 86 -23.28 -10.01 13.20
C GLY A 86 -23.03 -10.67 11.84
N LYS A 87 -21.93 -10.32 11.16
CA LYS A 87 -21.51 -10.92 9.88
C LYS A 87 -20.35 -11.90 10.03
N GLY A 88 -19.81 -12.07 11.24
CA GLY A 88 -18.61 -12.85 11.47
C GLY A 88 -17.36 -12.27 10.81
N GLU A 89 -17.34 -10.96 10.53
CA GLU A 89 -16.18 -10.30 9.93
C GLU A 89 -15.23 -9.80 11.01
N PHE A 90 -13.98 -10.28 10.95
CA PHE A 90 -12.89 -9.82 11.82
C PHE A 90 -11.70 -9.55 10.93
N GLY A 91 -11.04 -8.41 11.12
CA GLY A 91 -10.05 -7.97 10.17
C GLY A 91 -9.02 -7.02 10.75
N THR A 92 -7.98 -6.80 9.97
CA THR A 92 -6.94 -5.80 10.22
C THR A 92 -6.90 -4.87 9.03
N TYR A 93 -6.97 -3.57 9.29
CA TYR A 93 -6.68 -2.55 8.30
C TYR A 93 -5.19 -2.26 8.37
N PHE A 94 -4.43 -2.77 7.41
CA PHE A 94 -3.02 -2.46 7.26
C PHE A 94 -2.88 -1.07 6.64
N ILE A 95 -2.02 -0.26 7.24
CA ILE A 95 -1.55 1.01 6.69
C ILE A 95 -0.06 1.11 6.97
N GLY A 96 0.73 1.27 5.92
CA GLY A 96 2.18 1.36 5.99
C GLY A 96 2.69 2.61 5.27
N TYR A 97 3.44 3.43 5.98
CA TYR A 97 4.12 4.62 5.45
C TYR A 97 5.59 4.30 5.19
N ALA A 98 6.08 4.73 4.04
CA ALA A 98 7.48 4.55 3.65
C ALA A 98 8.01 5.78 2.91
N ARG A 99 9.33 5.92 2.89
CA ARG A 99 10.02 6.92 2.06
C ARG A 99 9.90 6.59 0.57
N SER A 100 9.89 5.31 0.22
CA SER A 100 9.75 4.80 -1.14
C SER A 100 8.80 3.61 -1.11
N PRO A 101 7.88 3.47 -2.09
CA PRO A 101 6.93 2.36 -2.12
C PRO A 101 7.60 1.00 -2.26
N HIS A 102 8.78 0.96 -2.92
CA HIS A 102 9.62 -0.24 -3.08
C HIS A 102 9.80 -1.03 -1.79
N ARG A 103 9.94 -0.34 -0.65
CA ARG A 103 10.11 -0.98 0.67
C ARG A 103 8.95 -1.91 1.01
N ILE A 104 7.72 -1.42 0.86
CA ILE A 104 6.52 -2.19 1.18
C ILE A 104 6.24 -3.20 0.06
N GLU A 105 6.48 -2.83 -1.20
CA GLU A 105 6.33 -3.74 -2.35
C GLU A 105 7.24 -4.97 -2.21
N GLN A 106 8.48 -4.81 -1.79
CA GLN A 106 9.40 -5.92 -1.53
C GLN A 106 8.93 -6.80 -0.36
N MET A 107 8.41 -6.19 0.71
CA MET A 107 7.80 -6.95 1.82
C MET A 107 6.59 -7.76 1.33
N LEU A 108 5.74 -7.17 0.51
CA LEU A 108 4.58 -7.84 -0.09
C LEU A 108 5.01 -8.98 -1.03
N GLU A 109 6.03 -8.78 -1.86
CA GLU A 109 6.55 -9.84 -2.72
C GLU A 109 7.08 -11.02 -1.89
N ASN A 110 7.86 -10.74 -0.84
CA ASN A 110 8.32 -11.78 0.09
C ASN A 110 7.15 -12.51 0.77
N MET A 111 6.09 -11.78 1.14
CA MET A 111 4.91 -12.38 1.78
C MET A 111 4.11 -13.28 0.85
N PHE A 112 3.84 -12.83 -0.38
CA PHE A 112 2.90 -13.51 -1.29
C PHE A 112 3.58 -14.47 -2.28
N VAL A 113 4.81 -14.19 -2.72
CA VAL A 113 5.59 -15.05 -3.63
C VAL A 113 6.57 -15.93 -2.85
N GLY A 114 7.14 -15.38 -1.77
CA GLY A 114 8.13 -16.05 -0.94
C GLY A 114 9.57 -15.71 -1.28
N ARG A 115 10.44 -15.89 -0.29
CA ARG A 115 11.89 -15.69 -0.44
C ARG A 115 12.66 -16.87 0.18
N PRO A 116 13.32 -17.72 -0.63
CA PRO A 116 13.20 -17.81 -2.10
C PRO A 116 11.74 -18.14 -2.52
N PRO A 117 11.39 -18.00 -3.82
CA PRO A 117 10.03 -18.26 -4.29
C PRO A 117 9.48 -19.61 -3.80
N GLY A 118 8.28 -19.59 -3.24
CA GLY A 118 7.64 -20.74 -2.58
C GLY A 118 7.81 -20.80 -1.05
N ASN A 119 8.79 -20.09 -0.47
CA ASN A 119 8.91 -19.87 0.97
C ASN A 119 8.18 -18.57 1.36
N TYR A 120 6.86 -18.61 1.23
CA TYR A 120 5.96 -17.46 1.42
C TYR A 120 5.48 -17.35 2.88
N ASP A 121 4.97 -16.18 3.24
CA ASP A 121 4.40 -15.92 4.56
C ASP A 121 3.13 -16.74 4.77
N ARG A 122 3.02 -17.41 5.92
CA ARG A 122 1.86 -18.24 6.25
C ARG A 122 0.67 -17.43 6.76
N LEU A 123 0.85 -16.17 7.16
CA LEU A 123 -0.24 -15.33 7.66
C LEU A 123 -1.35 -15.09 6.61
N PRO A 124 -1.04 -14.90 5.31
CA PRO A 124 -2.03 -14.92 4.22
C PRO A 124 -2.93 -16.17 4.15
N ASP A 125 -2.52 -17.33 4.69
CA ASP A 125 -3.37 -18.54 4.68
C ASP A 125 -4.62 -18.39 5.56
N VAL A 126 -4.61 -17.44 6.50
CA VAL A 126 -5.73 -17.09 7.39
C VAL A 126 -6.15 -15.63 7.28
N SER A 127 -5.50 -14.83 6.45
CA SER A 127 -5.72 -13.38 6.32
C SER A 127 -5.80 -12.99 4.86
N ARG A 128 -7.01 -12.74 4.36
CA ARG A 128 -7.25 -12.42 2.96
C ARG A 128 -7.34 -10.91 2.75
N ALA A 129 -6.46 -10.36 1.92
CA ALA A 129 -6.60 -8.99 1.44
C ALA A 129 -7.85 -8.84 0.55
N VAL A 130 -8.69 -7.85 0.84
CA VAL A 130 -9.89 -7.52 0.06
C VAL A 130 -9.79 -6.17 -0.63
N THR A 131 -8.78 -5.37 -0.27
CA THR A 131 -8.39 -4.15 -0.96
C THR A 131 -6.86 -4.05 -1.02
N GLY A 132 -6.36 -3.22 -1.92
CA GLY A 132 -4.96 -2.82 -1.99
C GLY A 132 -4.85 -1.48 -2.72
N SER A 133 -4.24 -0.49 -2.11
CA SER A 133 -4.11 0.86 -2.70
C SER A 133 -2.83 1.52 -2.24
N LEU A 134 -2.19 2.25 -3.16
CA LEU A 134 -0.99 3.05 -2.93
C LEU A 134 -1.35 4.51 -3.16
N PHE A 135 -0.96 5.38 -2.24
CA PHE A 135 -1.14 6.82 -2.34
C PHE A 135 0.20 7.54 -2.11
N CYS A 136 0.35 8.69 -2.77
CA CYS A 136 1.33 9.70 -2.36
C CYS A 136 0.71 10.55 -1.25
N VAL A 137 1.49 10.86 -0.23
CA VAL A 137 1.13 11.76 0.88
C VAL A 137 2.06 12.98 0.79
N PRO A 138 1.63 14.08 0.16
CA PRO A 138 2.44 15.28 0.06
C PRO A 138 2.72 15.91 1.43
N SER A 139 3.69 16.82 1.48
CA SER A 139 3.90 17.63 2.68
C SER A 139 2.70 18.56 2.92
N ALA A 140 2.49 18.98 4.16
CA ALA A 140 1.44 19.94 4.48
C ALA A 140 1.60 21.25 3.69
N THR A 141 2.83 21.75 3.58
CA THR A 141 3.16 22.93 2.76
C THR A 141 2.78 22.75 1.30
N PHE A 142 3.04 21.58 0.70
CA PHE A 142 2.61 21.32 -0.66
C PHE A 142 1.09 21.42 -0.80
N LEU A 143 0.32 20.85 0.14
CA LEU A 143 -1.13 20.90 0.11
C LEU A 143 -1.69 22.32 0.33
N ASP A 144 -1.04 23.11 1.19
CA ASP A 144 -1.42 24.51 1.46
C ASP A 144 -1.22 25.41 0.24
N ASP A 145 -0.25 25.08 -0.63
CA ASP A 145 0.09 25.84 -1.83
C ASP A 145 -0.77 25.48 -3.06
N VAL A 146 -1.60 24.42 -3.00
CA VAL A 146 -2.48 24.03 -4.12
C VAL A 146 -3.61 25.04 -4.29
N SER A 147 -3.64 25.74 -5.43
CA SER A 147 -4.75 26.64 -5.79
C SER A 147 -5.70 25.98 -6.81
N PRO A 148 -7.02 26.24 -6.75
CA PRO A 148 -7.99 25.66 -7.68
C PRO A 148 -7.82 26.14 -9.13
N GLU A 149 -7.02 27.18 -9.37
CA GLU A 149 -6.69 27.68 -10.71
C GLU A 149 -5.44 26.98 -11.31
N ASP A 150 -4.76 26.13 -10.55
CA ASP A 150 -3.67 25.28 -11.03
C ASP A 150 -4.25 24.06 -11.76
N ASP A 151 -4.86 24.29 -12.92
CA ASP A 151 -5.40 23.27 -13.82
C ASP A 151 -4.27 22.43 -14.47
N GLY A 152 -3.47 21.70 -13.69
CA GLY A 152 -2.68 20.53 -14.09
C GLY A 152 -1.80 20.60 -15.36
N ALA A 153 -1.56 21.78 -15.92
CA ALA A 153 -1.03 21.97 -17.28
C ALA A 153 0.45 22.30 -17.30
N THR A 154 1.25 21.72 -16.40
CA THR A 154 2.71 21.69 -16.55
C THR A 154 3.28 20.35 -16.12
N ALA A 155 2.70 19.25 -16.62
CA ALA A 155 3.52 18.08 -16.91
C ALA A 155 4.38 18.44 -18.14
N SER A 156 5.56 19.01 -17.90
CA SER A 156 6.59 19.15 -18.93
C SER A 156 7.00 17.75 -19.37
N SER A 157 6.38 17.25 -20.43
CA SER A 157 6.85 16.07 -21.14
C SER A 157 8.20 16.42 -21.74
N GLY A 158 9.27 15.96 -21.11
CA GLY A 158 10.58 15.86 -21.74
C GLY A 158 10.45 15.00 -22.98
N GLU A 159 10.40 15.65 -24.13
CA GLU A 159 10.31 15.01 -25.44
C GLU A 159 11.65 14.32 -25.74
N ALA A 160 11.67 12.99 -25.68
CA ALA A 160 12.78 12.21 -26.21
C ALA A 160 12.74 12.29 -27.76
N PRO A 161 13.87 12.49 -28.45
CA PRO A 161 13.87 12.67 -29.90
C PRO A 161 13.56 11.34 -30.59
N VAL A 162 12.39 11.25 -31.23
CA VAL A 162 12.04 10.12 -32.11
C VAL A 162 12.36 10.52 -33.55
N ASP A 163 13.42 9.89 -34.06
CA ASP A 163 13.91 10.03 -35.41
C ASP A 163 12.89 9.52 -36.45
N GLY A 164 12.74 10.27 -37.52
CA GLY A 164 11.61 10.15 -38.45
C GLY A 164 11.75 8.98 -39.43
N LYS A 165 10.68 8.19 -39.56
CA LYS A 165 10.35 7.56 -40.85
C LYS A 165 8.85 7.36 -41.03
N ARG A 166 8.23 8.28 -41.75
CA ARG A 166 6.87 8.15 -42.29
C ARG A 166 6.86 7.14 -43.44
N ARG A 167 5.94 6.19 -43.40
CA ARG A 167 5.38 5.57 -44.62
C ARG A 167 3.93 5.22 -44.35
N GLY A 168 3.03 5.89 -45.06
CA GLY A 168 1.59 5.79 -44.86
C GLY A 168 0.99 4.52 -45.43
N THR A 169 -0.22 4.22 -44.99
CA THR A 169 -1.35 3.78 -45.82
C THR A 169 -2.65 4.07 -45.07
N SER A 170 -3.62 4.60 -45.82
CA SER A 170 -4.96 4.97 -45.40
C SER A 170 -5.95 3.83 -45.64
N SER A 171 -6.89 3.60 -44.71
CA SER A 171 -8.33 3.42 -45.02
C SER A 171 -9.18 3.39 -43.74
N PRO A 172 -10.48 3.75 -43.84
CA PRO A 172 -11.29 4.20 -42.71
C PRO A 172 -12.18 3.08 -42.16
N ASP A 173 -12.51 3.12 -40.86
CA ASP A 173 -13.66 2.35 -40.37
C ASP A 173 -14.43 3.03 -39.22
N THR A 174 -15.70 3.27 -39.55
CA THR A 174 -16.94 3.42 -38.79
C THR A 174 -16.95 3.93 -37.33
N ALA A 175 -17.77 4.96 -37.15
CA ALA A 175 -18.19 5.55 -35.88
C ALA A 175 -18.91 4.54 -34.95
N ARG A 176 -18.38 4.38 -33.73
CA ARG A 176 -19.11 3.78 -32.60
C ARG A 176 -19.52 4.88 -31.60
N LYS A 177 -20.84 4.97 -31.36
CA LYS A 177 -21.47 5.84 -30.35
C LYS A 177 -20.98 5.49 -28.94
N ARG A 178 -20.56 6.50 -28.17
CA ARG A 178 -20.31 6.40 -26.71
C ARG A 178 -21.65 6.39 -25.95
N PRO A 179 -21.80 5.59 -24.86
CA PRO A 179 -22.90 5.75 -23.91
C PRO A 179 -22.64 6.94 -22.97
N PRO A 180 -23.68 7.50 -22.32
CA PRO A 180 -23.55 8.70 -21.50
C PRO A 180 -22.77 8.43 -20.21
N VAL A 181 -21.97 9.43 -19.83
CA VAL A 181 -21.19 9.47 -18.59
C VAL A 181 -22.13 9.83 -17.44
N ASN A 182 -22.21 8.98 -16.41
CA ASN A 182 -22.78 9.39 -15.13
C ASN A 182 -21.74 10.27 -14.43
N ASP A 183 -22.09 11.54 -14.22
CA ASP A 183 -21.39 12.47 -13.35
C ASP A 183 -21.46 11.94 -11.91
N GLY A 184 -20.38 11.32 -11.45
CA GLY A 184 -20.23 10.70 -10.13
C GLY A 184 -20.16 11.70 -8.97
N SER A 185 -20.93 12.78 -9.03
CA SER A 185 -21.10 13.73 -7.94
C SER A 185 -21.77 13.07 -6.74
N LEU A 186 -21.08 13.08 -5.60
CA LEU A 186 -21.55 12.54 -4.31
C LEU A 186 -22.55 13.47 -3.58
N GLY A 187 -23.11 14.48 -4.26
CA GLY A 187 -24.23 15.27 -3.72
C GLY A 187 -23.94 15.95 -2.38
N ILE A 188 -22.69 16.35 -2.13
CA ILE A 188 -22.29 17.04 -0.90
C ILE A 188 -22.40 18.56 -1.09
N GLU A 189 -23.54 19.02 -1.59
CA GLU A 189 -23.92 20.43 -1.47
C GLU A 189 -24.81 20.56 -0.24
N SER A 190 -24.21 20.92 0.90
CA SER A 190 -24.81 21.69 2.03
C SER A 190 -24.08 21.42 3.35
N LEU A 191 -22.89 21.99 3.53
CA LEU A 191 -22.41 22.36 4.86
C LEU A 191 -22.15 23.87 4.84
N ASN A 192 -23.25 24.60 5.05
CA ASN A 192 -23.27 26.03 5.22
C ASN A 192 -22.37 26.45 6.39
N LYS A 193 -21.59 27.50 6.13
CA LYS A 193 -20.91 28.34 7.11
C LYS A 193 -21.86 28.68 8.27
N ALA A 194 -21.56 28.19 9.46
CA ALA A 194 -22.03 28.81 10.69
C ALA A 194 -20.96 29.81 11.14
N ASN A 195 -21.17 31.07 10.78
CA ASN A 195 -20.59 32.19 11.51
C ASN A 195 -21.16 32.16 12.93
N HIS A 196 -20.31 32.23 13.95
CA HIS A 196 -20.67 32.84 15.22
C HIS A 196 -19.47 33.64 15.74
N GLU A 197 -19.83 34.81 16.27
CA GLU A 197 -19.04 35.98 16.66
C GLU A 197 -17.85 35.72 17.59
#